data_AF-E1VJ14-F1
#
_entry.id   AF-E1VJ14-F1
#
_cell.length_a   1.000
_cell.length_b   1.000
_cell.length_c   1.000
_cell.angle_alpha   90.00
_cell.angle_beta   90.00
_cell.angle_gamma   90.00
#
_symmetry.space_group_name_H-M   'P 1'
#
loop_
_entity.id
_entity.type
_entity.pdbx_description
1 polymer ?
#
loop_
_entity_poly.entity_id
_entity_poly.type
_entity_poly.pdbx_seq_one_letter_code
_entity_poly.pdbx_strand_id
1 'polypeptide(L)'
;MRRGKKSTKTSASPLSCKLLVVAVIVASAGCSTIGGAKSGPSFLERVPYVRDIPYLKKSPPPLHTFALPKDEKYFDPSYLGSVEKGEAAYKQGNYITALHEFYGLANTGDPSAQYALGLMFAYGQGVPRDAMQARYWLERAATRGNADAQYQFASLLWQGTWLKRDSQNALYWYKAAAKQDHADAAFFLAQLYLKGSNEKGLRHPIKMDQPRARDWMELAARNGHVAAMHNLALIYQFGAGVPVNLAQAQYWFSQAARKDESEIAYDYARFHQIQASPWYDPERALYWLEIAALNGNQDANRELLAQRKLVETGRNSLALFGAPLATQKRSALRRILHQQGGIPLSEPDQQWFDSYDARGIWAMADRLLVGYVLASEKVAALQYRLPSADSPALLAKVRQRLQARHGEPNRDGTQVLIDGIYNEWQLEDTRIVLSKGPEHSLFVSYYVEPAWSAMLSEQLRQRNEAPVGKALVEVY
;
A
#
# COMPACT_ATOMS: atom_id res chain seq x y z
N MET A 1 28.94 -36.62 -36.19
CA MET A 1 29.70 -35.35 -36.34
C MET A 1 28.67 -34.22 -36.50
N ARG A 2 28.51 -33.32 -35.52
CA ARG A 2 28.83 -31.86 -35.57
C ARG A 2 28.50 -31.20 -36.93
N ARG A 3 27.92 -30.01 -37.08
CA ARG A 3 27.43 -28.83 -36.32
C ARG A 3 26.67 -28.02 -37.42
N GLY A 4 25.76 -27.07 -37.22
CA GLY A 4 25.48 -26.19 -36.10
C GLY A 4 24.33 -25.25 -36.50
N LYS A 5 23.54 -24.82 -35.52
CA LYS A 5 22.57 -23.72 -35.68
C LYS A 5 23.13 -22.50 -34.94
N LYS A 6 23.17 -21.36 -35.64
CA LYS A 6 23.50 -20.04 -35.10
C LYS A 6 22.43 -19.64 -34.07
N SER A 7 22.88 -19.29 -32.87
CA SER A 7 22.07 -18.65 -31.82
C SER A 7 22.32 -17.15 -31.89
N THR A 8 21.26 -16.39 -32.16
CA THR A 8 21.21 -14.94 -31.99
C THR A 8 20.94 -14.63 -30.53
N LYS A 9 21.88 -13.91 -29.90
CA LYS A 9 21.79 -13.41 -28.52
C LYS A 9 20.69 -12.35 -28.40
N THR A 10 19.67 -12.63 -27.61
CA THR A 10 18.78 -11.61 -27.04
C THR A 10 19.28 -11.27 -25.64
N SER A 11 19.51 -9.98 -25.40
CA SER A 11 19.89 -9.39 -24.12
C SER A 11 18.78 -9.59 -23.09
N ALA A 12 19.08 -10.30 -22.00
CA ALA A 12 18.20 -10.41 -20.84
C ALA A 12 18.42 -9.22 -19.89
N SER A 13 17.38 -8.41 -19.71
CA SER A 13 17.21 -7.45 -18.61
C SER A 13 17.01 -8.18 -17.27
N PRO A 14 17.35 -7.58 -16.12
CA PRO A 14 17.17 -8.22 -14.81
C PRO A 14 15.68 -8.35 -14.48
N LEU A 15 15.25 -9.59 -14.24
CA LEU A 15 13.89 -9.94 -13.83
C LEU A 15 13.60 -9.36 -12.44
N SER A 16 12.60 -8.49 -12.40
CA SER A 16 11.89 -7.99 -11.24
C SER A 16 11.38 -9.15 -10.37
N CYS A 17 11.57 -9.06 -9.05
CA CYS A 17 10.89 -9.90 -8.07
C CYS A 17 9.38 -9.82 -8.29
N LYS A 18 8.78 -10.88 -8.85
CA LYS A 18 7.32 -11.02 -8.88
C LYS A 18 6.85 -11.38 -7.48
N LEU A 19 6.16 -10.43 -6.85
CA LEU A 19 5.28 -10.65 -5.71
C LEU A 19 4.35 -11.82 -6.04
N LEU A 20 4.43 -12.91 -5.28
CA LEU A 20 3.49 -14.02 -5.36
C LEU A 20 2.51 -13.85 -4.20
N VAL A 21 1.39 -13.18 -4.47
CA VAL A 21 0.22 -13.12 -3.57
C VAL A 21 -0.27 -14.56 -3.39
N VAL A 22 -0.16 -15.08 -2.16
CA VAL A 22 -0.63 -16.43 -1.83
C VAL A 22 -2.14 -16.38 -1.65
N ALA A 23 -2.87 -17.00 -2.56
CA ALA A 23 -4.29 -17.29 -2.36
C ALA A 23 -4.45 -18.22 -1.15
N VAL A 24 -5.07 -17.70 -0.07
CA VAL A 24 -5.42 -18.49 1.12
C VAL A 24 -6.63 -19.36 0.78
N ILE A 25 -6.42 -20.67 0.66
CA ILE A 25 -7.49 -21.66 0.59
C ILE A 25 -8.00 -21.89 2.02
N VAL A 26 -9.22 -21.41 2.31
CA VAL A 26 -9.90 -21.62 3.58
C VAL A 26 -10.52 -23.02 3.59
N ALA A 27 -9.98 -23.92 4.41
CA ALA A 27 -10.66 -25.15 4.80
C ALA A 27 -11.25 -24.93 6.20
N SER A 28 -12.58 -24.84 6.29
CA SER A 28 -13.30 -24.74 7.55
C SER A 28 -13.29 -26.08 8.29
N ALA A 29 -12.71 -26.13 9.49
CA ALA A 29 -12.90 -27.23 10.44
C ALA A 29 -13.23 -26.66 11.82
N GLY A 30 -14.17 -27.32 12.50
CA GLY A 30 -14.95 -26.81 13.62
C GLY A 30 -14.17 -26.47 14.88
N CYS A 31 -14.77 -25.53 15.62
CA CYS A 31 -14.30 -24.92 16.84
C CYS A 31 -14.42 -25.87 18.04
N SER A 32 -13.38 -25.92 18.88
CA SER A 32 -13.51 -26.27 20.30
C SER A 32 -12.65 -25.30 21.13
N THR A 33 -13.30 -24.71 22.12
CA THR A 33 -12.85 -23.65 23.03
C THR A 33 -11.78 -24.12 24.01
N ILE A 34 -10.85 -23.22 24.42
CA ILE A 34 -10.46 -22.93 25.81
C ILE A 34 -9.42 -21.77 25.86
N GLY A 35 -9.77 -20.72 26.60
CA GLY A 35 -8.99 -20.15 27.72
C GLY A 35 -7.65 -19.41 27.52
N GLY A 36 -7.65 -18.13 27.89
CA GLY A 36 -6.61 -17.56 28.75
C GLY A 36 -5.50 -16.75 28.08
N ALA A 37 -5.68 -15.44 27.98
CA ALA A 37 -4.63 -14.49 27.62
C ALA A 37 -3.52 -14.41 28.70
N LYS A 38 -2.26 -14.61 28.31
CA LYS A 38 -1.07 -14.08 28.98
C LYS A 38 0.01 -13.65 27.97
N SER A 39 0.32 -12.36 28.04
CA SER A 39 1.55 -11.63 27.72
C SER A 39 2.75 -12.37 27.07
N GLY A 40 3.16 -11.87 25.89
CA GLY A 40 4.54 -11.76 25.39
C GLY A 40 5.26 -13.05 24.98
N PRO A 41 5.93 -13.11 23.80
CA PRO A 41 6.65 -14.32 23.40
C PRO A 41 7.99 -14.46 24.15
N SER A 42 7.97 -15.22 25.24
CA SER A 42 9.16 -15.84 25.85
C SER A 42 9.52 -17.14 25.13
N PHE A 43 9.88 -17.08 23.85
CA PHE A 43 10.23 -18.30 23.11
C PHE A 43 11.30 -18.07 22.04
N LEU A 44 12.51 -17.69 22.46
CA LEU A 44 13.70 -17.78 21.61
C LEU A 44 14.51 -19.02 22.01
N GLU A 45 14.15 -20.16 21.42
CA GLU A 45 14.82 -21.46 21.51
C GLU A 45 16.36 -21.32 21.47
N ARG A 46 17.12 -21.98 22.36
CA ARG A 46 18.58 -22.05 22.21
C ARG A 46 18.90 -22.74 20.90
N VAL A 47 19.61 -22.07 20.00
CA VAL A 47 19.96 -22.64 18.69
C VAL A 47 21.31 -23.33 18.85
N PRO A 48 21.38 -24.68 18.87
CA PRO A 48 22.66 -25.35 18.87
C PRO A 48 23.36 -25.07 17.54
N TYR A 49 24.56 -24.49 17.64
CA TYR A 49 25.50 -24.34 16.53
C TYR A 49 25.74 -25.71 15.89
N VAL A 50 25.52 -25.84 14.58
CA VAL A 50 25.92 -27.04 13.84
C VAL A 50 27.43 -26.97 13.70
N ARG A 51 28.13 -27.75 14.54
CA ARG A 51 29.58 -27.96 14.46
C ARG A 51 29.89 -28.49 13.06
N ASP A 52 30.97 -27.97 12.48
CA ASP A 52 31.50 -28.27 11.15
C ASP A 52 30.92 -27.41 10.01
N ILE A 53 31.24 -26.11 10.02
CA ILE A 53 31.27 -25.28 8.81
C ILE A 53 32.67 -25.42 8.19
N PRO A 54 32.86 -26.16 7.08
CA PRO A 54 34.19 -26.52 6.57
C PRO A 54 35.06 -25.36 6.04
N TYR A 55 34.56 -24.13 6.04
CA TYR A 55 35.04 -23.07 5.13
C TYR A 55 35.71 -21.88 5.81
N LEU A 56 35.96 -21.94 7.12
CA LEU A 56 36.86 -21.01 7.82
C LEU A 56 38.33 -21.25 7.44
N LYS A 57 38.67 -21.12 6.15
CA LYS A 57 40.08 -20.95 5.74
C LYS A 57 40.57 -19.62 6.31
N LYS A 58 41.75 -19.64 6.95
CA LYS A 58 42.30 -18.48 7.68
C LYS A 58 42.54 -17.23 6.80
N SER A 59 42.66 -17.41 5.49
CA SER A 59 42.86 -16.34 4.50
C SER A 59 41.68 -16.28 3.53
N PRO A 60 41.30 -15.08 3.02
CA PRO A 60 40.37 -14.98 1.90
C PRO A 60 40.84 -15.90 0.77
N PRO A 61 39.93 -16.51 0.00
CA PRO A 61 40.35 -17.12 -1.25
C PRO A 61 41.19 -16.08 -2.00
N PRO A 62 42.28 -16.48 -2.67
CA PRO A 62 43.08 -15.50 -3.39
C PRO A 62 42.16 -14.75 -4.36
N LEU A 63 42.43 -13.47 -4.60
CA LEU A 63 41.81 -12.70 -5.67
C LEU A 63 42.30 -13.27 -7.02
N HIS A 64 42.08 -14.55 -7.30
CA HIS A 64 42.63 -15.19 -8.48
C HIS A 64 41.84 -14.71 -9.70
N THR A 65 42.60 -14.00 -10.55
CA THR A 65 42.48 -13.92 -12.00
C THR A 65 41.33 -13.12 -12.59
N PHE A 66 41.07 -11.87 -12.21
CA PHE A 66 40.47 -10.92 -13.15
C PHE A 66 40.96 -9.49 -12.90
N ALA A 67 40.99 -8.69 -13.97
CA ALA A 67 41.50 -7.32 -14.01
C ALA A 67 40.72 -6.41 -13.05
N LEU A 68 41.11 -6.42 -11.78
CA LEU A 68 40.89 -5.29 -10.88
C LEU A 68 41.57 -4.06 -11.51
N PRO A 69 41.05 -2.83 -11.29
CA PRO A 69 41.80 -1.63 -11.65
C PRO A 69 43.21 -1.78 -11.08
N LYS A 70 44.24 -1.66 -11.93
CA LYS A 70 45.67 -1.96 -11.62
C LYS A 70 46.27 -1.10 -10.48
N ASP A 71 45.47 -0.28 -9.83
CA ASP A 71 45.87 0.55 -8.72
C ASP A 71 45.85 -0.29 -7.43
N GLU A 72 46.99 -0.93 -7.13
CA GLU A 72 47.24 -1.67 -5.87
C GLU A 72 46.85 -0.89 -4.61
N LYS A 73 46.80 0.45 -4.70
CA LYS A 73 46.38 1.36 -3.63
C LYS A 73 44.99 1.07 -3.05
N TYR A 74 44.08 0.45 -3.82
CA TYR A 74 42.70 0.20 -3.37
C TYR A 74 42.52 -1.08 -2.55
N PHE A 75 43.54 -1.95 -2.51
CA PHE A 75 43.53 -3.22 -1.80
C PHE A 75 44.64 -3.30 -0.74
N ASP A 76 45.04 -2.14 -0.21
CA ASP A 76 46.00 -2.09 0.90
C ASP A 76 45.30 -2.57 2.19
N PRO A 77 45.64 -3.74 2.75
CA PRO A 77 45.05 -4.22 3.99
C PRO A 77 45.44 -3.36 5.21
N SER A 78 46.48 -2.53 5.09
CA SER A 78 46.95 -1.64 6.14
C SER A 78 46.19 -0.30 6.19
N TYR A 79 45.49 0.07 5.11
CA TYR A 79 44.65 1.25 5.10
C TYR A 79 43.36 1.04 5.90
N LEU A 80 43.28 1.65 7.07
CA LEU A 80 42.06 1.66 7.89
C LEU A 80 41.15 2.80 7.42
N GLY A 81 40.25 2.48 6.49
CA GLY A 81 39.20 3.39 6.04
C GLY A 81 38.11 3.66 7.09
N SER A 82 36.97 4.17 6.64
CA SER A 82 35.78 4.41 7.47
C SER A 82 34.53 3.74 6.89
N VAL A 83 33.77 3.03 7.72
CA VAL A 83 32.49 2.43 7.34
C VAL A 83 31.54 3.51 6.80
N GLU A 84 31.44 4.65 7.47
CA GLU A 84 30.56 5.75 7.07
C GLU A 84 30.93 6.32 5.69
N LYS A 85 32.23 6.54 5.45
CA LYS A 85 32.71 7.01 4.14
C LYS A 85 32.46 5.97 3.05
N GLY A 86 32.71 4.70 3.36
CA GLY A 86 32.45 3.59 2.45
C GLY A 86 30.98 3.48 2.08
N GLU A 87 30.07 3.58 3.05
CA GLU A 87 28.63 3.55 2.84
C GLU A 87 28.13 4.76 2.02
N ALA A 88 28.64 5.96 2.33
CA ALA A 88 28.33 7.16 1.56
C ALA A 88 28.77 7.01 0.10
N ALA A 89 30.00 6.55 -0.14
CA ALA A 89 30.51 6.28 -1.48
C ALA A 89 29.69 5.20 -2.21
N TYR A 90 29.31 4.13 -1.50
CA TYR A 90 28.50 3.05 -2.05
C TYR A 90 27.11 3.54 -2.48
N LYS A 91 26.44 4.36 -1.65
CA LYS A 91 25.14 4.98 -1.97
C LYS A 91 25.21 5.92 -3.18
N GLN A 92 26.36 6.58 -3.37
CA GLN A 92 26.64 7.43 -4.54
C GLN A 92 27.03 6.64 -5.80
N GLY A 93 27.11 5.30 -5.73
CA GLY A 93 27.55 4.46 -6.84
C GLY A 93 29.07 4.49 -7.07
N ASN A 94 29.84 5.15 -6.20
CA ASN A 94 31.30 5.18 -6.25
C ASN A 94 31.87 3.92 -5.57
N TYR A 95 31.65 2.78 -6.24
CA TYR A 95 31.97 1.47 -5.68
C TYR A 95 33.48 1.24 -5.50
N ILE A 96 34.34 1.88 -6.29
CA ILE A 96 35.80 1.75 -6.11
C ILE A 96 36.25 2.41 -4.80
N THR A 97 35.72 3.61 -4.51
CA THR A 97 36.01 4.29 -3.24
C THR A 97 35.41 3.53 -2.07
N ALA A 98 34.18 3.04 -2.20
CA ALA A 98 33.58 2.19 -1.18
C ALA A 98 34.44 0.95 -0.89
N LEU A 99 34.92 0.28 -1.94
CA LEU A 99 35.78 -0.90 -1.81
C LEU A 99 37.03 -0.59 -1.01
N HIS A 100 37.70 0.52 -1.33
CA HIS A 100 38.92 0.97 -0.67
C HIS A 100 38.70 1.25 0.82
N GLU A 101 37.60 1.95 1.16
CA GLU A 101 37.25 2.26 2.55
C GLU A 101 36.94 1.00 3.36
N PHE A 102 36.29 -0.01 2.74
CA PHE A 102 35.93 -1.25 3.43
C PHE A 102 37.07 -2.27 3.50
N TYR A 103 38.02 -2.28 2.55
CA TYR A 103 38.93 -3.40 2.39
C TYR A 103 39.85 -3.65 3.60
N GLY A 104 40.54 -2.63 4.10
CA GLY A 104 41.39 -2.80 5.29
C GLY A 104 40.60 -3.07 6.56
N LEU A 105 39.44 -2.41 6.74
CA LEU A 105 38.52 -2.66 7.87
C LEU A 105 38.00 -4.11 7.89
N ALA A 106 37.64 -4.65 6.73
CA ALA A 106 37.17 -6.03 6.64
C ALA A 106 38.27 -7.03 7.01
N ASN A 107 39.53 -6.72 6.67
CA ASN A 107 40.70 -7.52 7.02
C ASN A 107 41.02 -7.48 8.52
N THR A 108 40.81 -6.35 9.20
CA THR A 108 40.92 -6.27 10.68
C THR A 108 39.75 -6.91 11.41
N GLY A 109 38.66 -7.19 10.69
CA GLY A 109 37.53 -7.95 11.18
C GLY A 109 36.28 -7.13 11.46
N ASP A 110 36.21 -5.90 10.97
CA ASP A 110 35.00 -5.09 11.11
C ASP A 110 33.81 -5.78 10.42
N PRO A 111 32.74 -6.12 11.16
CA PRO A 111 31.65 -6.92 10.62
C PRO A 111 30.84 -6.20 9.55
N SER A 112 30.71 -4.87 9.62
CA SER A 112 29.98 -4.07 8.65
C SER A 112 30.75 -3.93 7.34
N ALA A 113 32.06 -3.72 7.40
CA ALA A 113 32.93 -3.72 6.23
C ALA A 113 32.99 -5.10 5.56
N GLN A 114 33.05 -6.18 6.34
CA GLN A 114 32.97 -7.55 5.81
C GLN A 114 31.63 -7.80 5.13
N TYR A 115 30.51 -7.37 5.73
CA TYR A 115 29.20 -7.45 5.11
C TYR A 115 29.17 -6.71 3.77
N ALA A 116 29.63 -5.46 3.74
CA ALA A 116 29.65 -4.62 2.55
C ALA A 116 30.50 -5.24 1.42
N LEU A 117 31.72 -5.72 1.72
CA LEU A 117 32.53 -6.45 0.73
C LEU A 117 31.82 -7.69 0.21
N GLY A 118 31.16 -8.44 1.10
CA GLY A 118 30.36 -9.60 0.74
C GLY A 118 29.29 -9.29 -0.32
N LEU A 119 28.54 -8.20 -0.12
CA LEU A 119 27.56 -7.72 -1.09
C LEU A 119 28.19 -7.24 -2.39
N MET A 120 29.29 -6.50 -2.32
CA MET A 120 29.98 -5.98 -3.49
C MET A 120 30.46 -7.11 -4.41
N PHE A 121 31.00 -8.20 -3.84
CA PHE A 121 31.34 -9.40 -4.59
C PHE A 121 30.11 -10.18 -5.08
N ALA A 122 29.02 -10.22 -4.32
CA ALA A 122 27.79 -10.92 -4.73
C ALA A 122 27.15 -10.25 -5.96
N TYR A 123 27.08 -8.92 -5.97
CA TYR A 123 26.41 -8.15 -7.03
C TYR A 123 27.35 -7.61 -8.11
N GLY A 124 28.67 -7.66 -7.87
CA GLY A 124 29.69 -7.21 -8.82
C GLY A 124 29.80 -5.69 -8.86
N GLN A 125 29.75 -5.04 -7.71
CA GLN A 125 29.78 -3.58 -7.56
C GLN A 125 31.20 -3.14 -7.25
N GLY A 126 31.87 -2.49 -8.22
CA GLY A 126 33.28 -2.08 -8.09
C GLY A 126 34.28 -3.23 -8.19
N VAL A 127 33.82 -4.48 -8.15
CA VAL A 127 34.60 -5.71 -8.36
C VAL A 127 33.82 -6.66 -9.27
N PRO A 128 34.49 -7.58 -9.99
CA PRO A 128 33.80 -8.68 -10.66
C PRO A 128 32.97 -9.51 -9.67
N ARG A 129 31.84 -10.07 -10.13
CA ARG A 129 31.06 -11.00 -9.32
C ARG A 129 31.88 -12.22 -8.95
N ASP A 130 31.96 -12.53 -7.66
CA ASP A 130 32.65 -13.69 -7.14
C ASP A 130 31.90 -14.28 -5.94
N ALA A 131 31.26 -15.42 -6.16
CA ALA A 131 30.47 -16.08 -5.14
C ALA A 131 31.32 -16.66 -3.99
N MET A 132 32.57 -17.02 -4.23
CA MET A 132 33.46 -17.54 -3.19
C MET A 132 33.94 -16.42 -2.27
N GLN A 133 34.25 -15.25 -2.84
CA GLN A 133 34.56 -14.04 -2.05
C GLN A 133 33.32 -13.53 -1.29
N ALA A 134 32.16 -13.46 -1.96
CA ALA A 134 30.91 -13.05 -1.33
C ALA A 134 30.59 -13.94 -0.13
N ARG A 135 30.67 -15.27 -0.31
CA ARG A 135 30.52 -16.25 0.76
C ARG A 135 31.50 -15.99 1.89
N TYR A 136 32.78 -15.87 1.57
CA TYR A 136 33.85 -15.74 2.56
C TYR A 136 33.62 -14.54 3.49
N TRP A 137 33.31 -13.37 2.91
CA TRP A 137 33.11 -12.16 3.68
C TRP A 137 31.79 -12.16 4.45
N LEU A 138 30.69 -12.62 3.85
CA LEU A 138 29.40 -12.73 4.52
C LEU A 138 29.41 -13.74 5.68
N GLU A 139 30.06 -14.88 5.52
CA GLU A 139 30.17 -15.91 6.57
C GLU A 139 30.93 -15.37 7.80
N ARG A 140 31.99 -14.58 7.57
CA ARG A 140 32.75 -13.95 8.66
C ARG A 140 31.97 -12.87 9.38
N ALA A 141 31.31 -11.97 8.64
CA ALA A 141 30.43 -10.97 9.21
C ALA A 141 29.29 -11.61 10.03
N ALA A 142 28.68 -12.66 9.49
CA ALA A 142 27.61 -13.41 10.15
C ALA A 142 28.09 -14.08 11.45
N THR A 143 29.27 -14.70 11.42
CA THR A 143 29.93 -15.32 12.60
C THR A 143 30.27 -14.30 13.67
N ARG A 144 30.56 -13.05 13.27
CA ARG A 144 30.79 -11.93 14.19
C ARG A 144 29.51 -11.25 14.67
N GLY A 145 28.33 -11.78 14.32
CA GLY A 145 27.05 -11.31 14.84
C GLY A 145 26.34 -10.28 13.97
N ASN A 146 26.86 -9.90 12.80
CA ASN A 146 26.15 -8.93 11.94
C ASN A 146 24.84 -9.54 11.41
N ALA A 147 23.70 -8.98 11.82
CA ALA A 147 22.37 -9.52 11.49
C ALA A 147 22.08 -9.50 9.98
N ASP A 148 22.47 -8.44 9.27
CA ASP A 148 22.27 -8.33 7.83
C ASP A 148 23.09 -9.40 7.08
N ALA A 149 24.33 -9.63 7.49
CA ALA A 149 25.17 -10.68 6.94
C ALA A 149 24.63 -12.06 7.25
N GLN A 150 24.07 -12.29 8.44
CA GLN A 150 23.40 -13.56 8.77
C GLN A 150 22.21 -13.81 7.84
N TYR A 151 21.37 -12.81 7.59
CA TYR A 151 20.25 -12.91 6.66
C TYR A 151 20.71 -13.16 5.22
N GLN A 152 21.68 -12.39 4.72
CA GLN A 152 22.17 -12.54 3.35
C GLN A 152 22.90 -13.87 3.15
N PHE A 153 23.71 -14.30 4.12
CA PHE A 153 24.36 -15.60 4.06
C PHE A 153 23.35 -16.75 4.11
N ALA A 154 22.33 -16.65 4.97
CA ALA A 154 21.21 -17.59 4.98
C ALA A 154 20.51 -17.68 3.62
N SER A 155 20.27 -16.54 2.98
CA SER A 155 19.64 -16.46 1.66
C SER A 155 20.46 -17.15 0.57
N LEU A 156 21.78 -16.95 0.56
CA LEU A 156 22.69 -17.63 -0.36
C LEU A 156 22.69 -19.15 -0.17
N LEU A 157 22.76 -19.62 1.08
CA LEU A 157 22.73 -21.05 1.41
C LEU A 157 21.38 -21.69 1.06
N TRP A 158 20.27 -20.97 1.29
CA TRP A 158 18.92 -21.44 1.01
C TRP A 158 18.65 -21.57 -0.49
N GLN A 159 19.01 -20.55 -1.27
CA GLN A 159 18.79 -20.57 -2.71
C GLN A 159 19.73 -21.57 -3.40
N GLY A 160 20.95 -21.74 -2.90
CA GLY A 160 21.98 -22.55 -3.54
C GLY A 160 22.41 -21.99 -4.90
N THR A 161 22.17 -20.70 -5.13
CA THR A 161 22.68 -20.04 -6.32
C THR A 161 24.17 -19.80 -6.07
N TRP A 162 25.02 -20.31 -6.96
CA TRP A 162 26.50 -20.21 -6.89
C TRP A 162 27.20 -21.05 -5.82
N LEU A 163 26.48 -21.55 -4.82
CA LEU A 163 26.96 -22.45 -3.78
C LEU A 163 26.12 -23.72 -3.73
N LYS A 164 26.68 -24.82 -3.24
CA LYS A 164 25.86 -25.99 -2.92
C LYS A 164 24.83 -25.58 -1.86
N ARG A 165 23.55 -25.78 -2.15
CA ARG A 165 22.43 -25.51 -1.23
C ARG A 165 22.65 -26.21 0.11
N ASP A 166 22.40 -25.50 1.20
CA ASP A 166 22.48 -25.99 2.58
C ASP A 166 21.34 -25.39 3.42
N SER A 167 20.16 -25.98 3.28
CA SER A 167 18.92 -25.48 3.88
C SER A 167 18.95 -25.51 5.42
N GLN A 168 19.70 -26.45 6.02
CA GLN A 168 19.80 -26.55 7.47
C GLN A 168 20.63 -25.42 8.06
N ASN A 169 21.79 -25.09 7.46
CA ASN A 169 22.59 -23.95 7.89
C ASN A 169 21.92 -22.61 7.54
N ALA A 170 21.21 -22.53 6.42
CA ALA A 170 20.38 -21.36 6.12
C ALA A 170 19.34 -21.09 7.22
N LEU A 171 18.61 -22.13 7.65
CA LEU A 171 17.63 -22.01 8.73
C LEU A 171 18.25 -21.53 10.05
N TYR A 172 19.46 -22.01 10.37
CA TYR A 172 20.22 -21.55 11.53
C TYR A 172 20.48 -20.04 11.46
N TRP A 173 21.00 -19.55 10.33
CA TRP A 173 21.36 -18.14 10.16
C TRP A 173 20.13 -17.22 10.06
N TYR A 174 19.03 -17.65 9.42
CA TYR A 174 17.76 -16.91 9.48
C TYR A 174 17.26 -16.76 10.91
N LYS A 175 17.30 -17.83 11.73
CA LYS A 175 16.94 -17.75 13.15
C LYS A 175 17.89 -16.82 13.92
N ALA A 176 19.18 -16.83 13.62
CA ALA A 176 20.15 -15.95 14.27
C ALA A 176 19.88 -14.47 13.95
N ALA A 177 19.64 -14.13 12.68
CA ALA A 177 19.32 -12.77 12.25
C ALA A 177 18.00 -12.30 12.88
N ALA A 178 16.95 -13.13 12.82
CA ALA A 178 15.64 -12.78 13.35
C ALA A 178 15.65 -12.56 14.88
N LYS A 179 16.52 -13.25 15.63
CA LYS A 179 16.73 -13.00 17.07
C LYS A 179 17.34 -11.63 17.39
N GLN A 180 17.95 -11.00 16.40
CA GLN A 180 18.49 -9.64 16.45
C GLN A 180 17.51 -8.66 15.79
N ASP A 181 16.21 -8.96 15.82
CA ASP A 181 15.13 -8.13 15.29
C ASP A 181 15.20 -7.88 13.77
N HIS A 182 15.98 -8.67 13.01
CA HIS A 182 16.06 -8.53 11.56
C HIS A 182 14.73 -8.89 10.89
N ALA A 183 14.08 -7.88 10.30
CA ALA A 183 12.70 -7.97 9.86
C ALA A 183 12.50 -8.96 8.69
N ASP A 184 13.37 -8.95 7.67
CA ASP A 184 13.26 -9.89 6.53
C ASP A 184 13.51 -11.34 6.94
N ALA A 185 14.43 -11.59 7.87
CA ALA A 185 14.70 -12.92 8.40
C ALA A 185 13.50 -13.46 9.17
N ALA A 186 12.90 -12.62 10.03
CA ALA A 186 11.68 -12.96 10.74
C ALA A 186 10.51 -13.22 9.76
N PHE A 187 10.37 -12.40 8.72
CA PHE A 187 9.34 -12.59 7.69
C PHE A 187 9.53 -13.90 6.90
N PHE A 188 10.77 -14.24 6.56
CA PHE A 188 11.10 -15.52 5.92
C PHE A 188 10.69 -16.71 6.81
N LEU A 189 11.04 -16.67 8.09
CA LEU A 189 10.65 -17.71 9.06
C LEU A 189 9.14 -17.80 9.21
N ALA A 190 8.44 -16.67 9.25
CA ALA A 190 6.98 -16.64 9.32
C ALA A 190 6.37 -17.39 8.13
N GLN A 191 6.79 -17.08 6.90
CA GLN A 191 6.33 -17.76 5.69
C GLN A 191 6.65 -19.27 5.70
N LEU A 192 7.83 -19.63 6.21
CA LEU A 192 8.27 -21.01 6.30
C LEU A 192 7.37 -21.84 7.24
N TYR A 193 6.97 -21.27 8.38
CA TYR A 193 6.03 -21.93 9.30
C TYR A 193 4.56 -21.85 8.85
N LEU A 194 4.18 -20.82 8.07
CA LEU A 194 2.84 -20.76 7.48
C LEU A 194 2.62 -21.88 6.47
N LYS A 195 3.61 -22.15 5.62
CA LYS A 195 3.50 -23.14 4.53
C LYS A 195 3.96 -24.53 4.94
N GLY A 196 4.81 -24.63 5.96
CA GLY A 196 5.64 -25.81 6.19
C GLY A 196 6.68 -25.99 5.09
N SER A 197 7.62 -26.91 5.29
CA SER A 197 8.64 -27.26 4.29
C SER A 197 9.17 -28.67 4.50
N ASN A 198 9.24 -29.41 3.40
CA ASN A 198 9.94 -30.70 3.31
C ASN A 198 11.23 -30.59 2.46
N GLU A 199 11.82 -29.39 2.39
CA GLU A 199 13.00 -29.10 1.58
C GLU A 199 14.14 -30.10 1.84
N LYS A 200 14.71 -30.63 0.75
CA LYS A 200 15.87 -31.53 0.82
C LYS A 200 17.05 -30.80 1.45
N GLY A 201 17.67 -31.42 2.46
CA GLY A 201 18.78 -30.83 3.21
C GLY A 201 18.40 -30.28 4.58
N LEU A 202 17.11 -30.20 4.92
CA LEU A 202 16.68 -30.03 6.31
C LEU A 202 16.84 -31.33 7.10
N ARG A 203 17.27 -31.23 8.36
CA ARG A 203 17.39 -32.39 9.27
C ARG A 203 16.01 -33.01 9.58
N HIS A 204 15.01 -32.15 9.76
CA HIS A 204 13.63 -32.53 9.99
C HIS A 204 12.71 -31.63 9.15
N PRO A 205 11.61 -32.18 8.59
CA PRO A 205 10.60 -31.36 7.94
C PRO A 205 10.03 -30.31 8.90
N ILE A 206 9.79 -29.11 8.39
CA ILE A 206 9.09 -28.05 9.10
C ILE A 206 7.60 -28.25 8.87
N LYS A 207 6.88 -28.57 9.93
CA LYS A 207 5.41 -28.66 9.87
C LYS A 207 4.81 -27.26 9.87
N MET A 208 3.64 -27.13 9.25
CA MET A 208 2.83 -25.91 9.39
C MET A 208 2.55 -25.66 10.87
N ASP A 209 2.74 -24.41 11.30
CA ASP A 209 2.56 -23.96 12.68
C ASP A 209 2.11 -22.50 12.64
N GLN A 210 0.78 -22.29 12.63
CA GLN A 210 0.19 -20.95 12.50
C GLN A 210 0.51 -20.03 13.69
N PRO A 211 0.44 -20.48 14.97
CA PRO A 211 0.85 -19.66 16.10
C PRO A 211 2.30 -19.19 15.99
N ARG A 212 3.23 -20.09 15.67
CA ARG A 212 4.65 -19.73 15.52
C ARG A 212 4.90 -18.81 14.33
N ALA A 213 4.22 -19.06 13.21
CA ALA A 213 4.28 -18.19 12.06
C ALA A 213 3.83 -16.76 12.40
N ARG A 214 2.72 -16.62 13.13
CA ARG A 214 2.22 -15.32 13.58
C ARG A 214 3.24 -14.61 14.47
N ASP A 215 3.89 -15.31 15.40
CA ASP A 215 4.89 -14.70 16.28
C ASP A 215 6.08 -14.13 15.49
N TRP A 216 6.59 -14.87 14.50
CA TRP A 216 7.62 -14.36 13.59
C TRP A 216 7.10 -13.23 12.69
N MET A 217 5.84 -13.29 12.25
CA MET A 217 5.21 -12.24 11.45
C MET A 217 5.11 -10.94 12.26
N GLU A 218 4.72 -11.04 13.53
CA GLU A 218 4.62 -9.91 14.44
C GLU A 218 6.00 -9.30 14.74
N LEU A 219 7.04 -10.13 14.91
CA LEU A 219 8.41 -9.65 15.03
C LEU A 219 8.86 -8.86 13.79
N ALA A 220 8.58 -9.38 12.59
CA ALA A 220 8.90 -8.70 11.34
C ALA A 220 8.12 -7.38 11.18
N ALA A 221 6.82 -7.39 11.50
CA ALA A 221 5.95 -6.24 11.41
C ALA A 221 6.36 -5.11 12.38
N ARG A 222 6.67 -5.45 13.63
CA ARG A 222 7.16 -4.47 14.63
C ARG A 222 8.49 -3.83 14.23
N ASN A 223 9.32 -4.56 13.48
CA ASN A 223 10.60 -4.10 12.95
C ASN A 223 10.50 -3.51 11.53
N GLY A 224 9.30 -3.11 11.09
CA GLY A 224 9.13 -2.27 9.90
C GLY A 224 8.89 -3.01 8.59
N HIS A 225 8.75 -4.34 8.58
CA HIS A 225 8.50 -5.09 7.35
C HIS A 225 7.05 -4.93 6.87
N VAL A 226 6.84 -4.20 5.76
CA VAL A 226 5.51 -3.82 5.26
C VAL A 226 4.64 -5.03 4.92
N ALA A 227 5.14 -5.98 4.12
CA ALA A 227 4.38 -7.18 3.80
C ALA A 227 4.09 -8.06 5.04
N ALA A 228 4.83 -7.89 6.14
CA ALA A 228 4.54 -8.59 7.39
C ALA A 228 3.38 -7.93 8.13
N MET A 229 3.36 -6.58 8.18
CA MET A 229 2.23 -5.81 8.68
C MET A 229 0.96 -6.16 7.89
N HIS A 230 1.05 -6.19 6.56
CA HIS A 230 -0.06 -6.57 5.69
C HIS A 230 -0.58 -7.98 6.01
N ASN A 231 0.30 -8.98 6.01
CA ASN A 231 -0.11 -10.36 6.29
C ASN A 231 -0.67 -10.53 7.72
N LEU A 232 -0.15 -9.80 8.69
CA LEU A 232 -0.66 -9.82 10.05
C LEU A 232 -2.07 -9.21 10.14
N ALA A 233 -2.32 -8.14 9.36
CA ALA A 233 -3.66 -7.57 9.23
C ALA A 233 -4.66 -8.61 8.69
N LEU A 234 -4.29 -9.33 7.63
CA LEU A 234 -5.10 -10.41 7.06
C LEU A 234 -5.32 -11.57 8.04
N ILE A 235 -4.29 -11.98 8.79
CA ILE A 235 -4.39 -13.01 9.84
C ILE A 235 -5.46 -12.63 10.86
N TYR A 236 -5.46 -11.38 11.33
CA TYR A 236 -6.45 -10.90 12.29
C TYR A 236 -7.82 -10.68 11.67
N GLN A 237 -7.91 -10.27 10.40
CA GLN A 237 -9.18 -10.10 9.71
C GLN A 237 -9.92 -11.43 9.52
N PHE A 238 -9.21 -12.48 9.10
CA PHE A 238 -9.81 -13.79 8.77
C PHE A 238 -9.71 -14.83 9.90
N GLY A 239 -8.95 -14.55 10.96
CA GLY A 239 -8.77 -15.47 12.08
C GLY A 239 -7.91 -16.68 11.75
N ALA A 240 -6.83 -16.50 10.97
CA ALA A 240 -5.94 -17.59 10.56
C ALA A 240 -5.02 -18.01 11.74
N GLY A 241 -5.47 -18.96 12.55
CA GLY A 241 -4.73 -19.47 13.71
C GLY A 241 -4.87 -18.61 14.97
N VAL A 242 -5.72 -17.59 14.93
CA VAL A 242 -6.13 -16.73 16.05
C VAL A 242 -7.61 -16.35 15.90
N PRO A 243 -8.32 -15.96 16.96
CA PRO A 243 -9.65 -15.38 16.81
C PRO A 243 -9.64 -14.13 15.91
N VAL A 244 -10.71 -13.94 15.13
CA VAL A 244 -10.92 -12.72 14.35
C VAL A 244 -10.82 -11.49 15.27
N ASN A 245 -10.05 -10.49 14.84
CA ASN A 245 -9.86 -9.24 15.57
C ASN A 245 -9.71 -8.08 14.58
N LEU A 246 -10.83 -7.46 14.22
CA LEU A 246 -10.86 -6.35 13.26
C LEU A 246 -10.11 -5.10 13.77
N ALA A 247 -9.97 -4.92 15.08
CA ALA A 247 -9.21 -3.81 15.64
C ALA A 247 -7.70 -3.96 15.38
N GLN A 248 -7.17 -5.17 15.56
CA GLN A 248 -5.79 -5.48 15.22
C GLN A 248 -5.56 -5.44 13.70
N ALA A 249 -6.52 -5.93 12.92
CA ALA A 249 -6.45 -5.81 11.46
C ALA A 249 -6.36 -4.36 11.00
N GLN A 250 -7.26 -3.49 11.50
CA GLN A 250 -7.21 -2.05 11.23
C GLN A 250 -5.88 -1.41 11.64
N TYR A 251 -5.37 -1.76 12.83
CA TYR A 251 -4.08 -1.24 13.30
C TYR A 251 -2.96 -1.59 12.31
N TRP A 252 -2.80 -2.86 11.94
CA TRP A 252 -1.71 -3.30 11.07
C TRP A 252 -1.86 -2.82 9.63
N PHE A 253 -3.08 -2.79 9.07
CA PHE A 253 -3.33 -2.15 7.78
C PHE A 253 -2.91 -0.68 7.80
N SER A 254 -3.28 0.07 8.84
CA SER A 254 -2.92 1.49 8.95
C SER A 254 -1.40 1.71 9.08
N GLN A 255 -0.66 0.80 9.72
CA GLN A 255 0.80 0.88 9.79
C GLN A 255 1.44 0.59 8.44
N ALA A 256 0.96 -0.44 7.74
CA ALA A 256 1.45 -0.81 6.41
C ALA A 256 1.20 0.33 5.39
N ALA A 257 -0.04 0.86 5.39
CA ALA A 257 -0.46 1.98 4.55
C ALA A 257 0.45 3.21 4.68
N ARG A 258 0.87 3.56 5.90
CA ARG A 258 1.78 4.70 6.15
C ARG A 258 3.19 4.52 5.58
N LYS A 259 3.60 3.28 5.31
CA LYS A 259 4.94 2.93 4.82
C LYS A 259 4.94 2.73 3.31
N ASP A 260 3.97 1.98 2.80
CA ASP A 260 3.77 1.76 1.38
C ASP A 260 2.27 1.55 1.11
N GLU A 261 1.66 2.56 0.51
CA GLU A 261 0.24 2.56 0.17
C GLU A 261 -0.08 1.55 -0.94
N SER A 262 0.87 1.30 -1.85
CA SER A 262 0.59 0.58 -3.11
C SER A 262 0.35 -0.91 -2.90
N GLU A 263 1.12 -1.56 -2.02
CA GLU A 263 1.09 -3.01 -1.83
C GLU A 263 -0.20 -3.48 -1.12
N ILE A 264 -0.75 -2.64 -0.24
CA ILE A 264 -1.86 -3.01 0.66
C ILE A 264 -3.21 -2.42 0.24
N ALA A 265 -3.21 -1.46 -0.69
CA ALA A 265 -4.38 -0.66 -1.02
C ALA A 265 -5.63 -1.49 -1.32
N TYR A 266 -5.51 -2.56 -2.10
CA TYR A 266 -6.67 -3.36 -2.47
C TYR A 266 -7.29 -4.07 -1.26
N ASP A 267 -6.49 -4.79 -0.48
CA ASP A 267 -6.99 -5.51 0.69
C ASP A 267 -7.49 -4.56 1.78
N TYR A 268 -6.90 -3.37 1.88
CA TYR A 268 -7.39 -2.36 2.80
C TYR A 268 -8.70 -1.69 2.34
N ALA A 269 -8.90 -1.51 1.03
CA ALA A 269 -10.19 -1.13 0.47
C ALA A 269 -11.27 -2.16 0.86
N ARG A 270 -10.97 -3.44 0.67
CA ARG A 270 -11.86 -4.56 1.03
C ARG A 270 -12.16 -4.59 2.53
N PHE A 271 -11.20 -4.26 3.38
CA PHE A 271 -11.42 -4.15 4.82
C PHE A 271 -12.46 -3.07 5.16
N HIS A 272 -12.37 -1.91 4.52
CA HIS A 272 -13.32 -0.81 4.70
C HIS A 272 -14.73 -1.09 4.12
N GLN A 273 -14.89 -2.13 3.30
CA GLN A 273 -16.20 -2.57 2.79
C GLN A 273 -16.94 -3.56 3.71
N ILE A 274 -16.33 -4.01 4.80
CA ILE A 274 -16.96 -4.96 5.72
C ILE A 274 -18.09 -4.25 6.49
N GLN A 275 -19.34 -4.39 6.03
CA GLN A 275 -20.49 -3.67 6.60
C GLN A 275 -20.71 -3.88 8.11
N ALA A 276 -20.35 -5.05 8.64
CA ALA A 276 -20.45 -5.35 10.07
C ALA A 276 -19.29 -4.78 10.92
N SER A 277 -18.30 -4.14 10.29
CA SER A 277 -17.12 -3.59 10.95
C SER A 277 -17.39 -2.16 11.44
N PRO A 278 -16.90 -1.76 12.64
CA PRO A 278 -16.89 -0.35 13.08
C PRO A 278 -16.09 0.57 12.15
N TRP A 279 -15.22 0.00 11.31
CA TRP A 279 -14.44 0.72 10.29
C TRP A 279 -15.03 0.61 8.89
N TYR A 280 -16.30 0.18 8.76
CA TYR A 280 -17.01 0.29 7.50
C TYR A 280 -17.06 1.75 7.04
N ASP A 281 -16.47 2.01 5.88
CA ASP A 281 -16.35 3.34 5.31
C ASP A 281 -16.27 3.21 3.77
N PRO A 282 -17.40 3.36 3.06
CA PRO A 282 -17.41 3.20 1.61
C PRO A 282 -16.58 4.27 0.88
N GLU A 283 -16.39 5.46 1.46
CA GLU A 283 -15.56 6.52 0.87
C GLU A 283 -14.08 6.15 0.98
N ARG A 284 -13.63 5.68 2.14
CA ARG A 284 -12.26 5.15 2.29
C ARG A 284 -12.03 3.91 1.45
N ALA A 285 -13.02 3.03 1.35
CA ALA A 285 -12.92 1.88 0.47
C ALA A 285 -12.68 2.32 -0.98
N LEU A 286 -13.44 3.31 -1.49
CA LEU A 286 -13.26 3.84 -2.83
C LEU A 286 -11.87 4.47 -3.01
N TYR A 287 -11.42 5.30 -2.07
CA TYR A 287 -10.08 5.90 -2.08
C TYR A 287 -8.99 4.84 -2.24
N TRP A 288 -8.98 3.82 -1.40
CA TRP A 288 -7.99 2.76 -1.45
C TRP A 288 -8.10 1.90 -2.72
N LEU A 289 -9.32 1.71 -3.24
CA LEU A 289 -9.55 1.00 -4.49
C LEU A 289 -8.98 1.77 -5.69
N GLU A 290 -9.09 3.09 -5.71
CA GLU A 290 -8.49 3.96 -6.72
C GLU A 290 -6.96 3.93 -6.66
N ILE A 291 -6.37 4.01 -5.46
CA ILE A 291 -4.92 3.85 -5.28
C ILE A 291 -4.45 2.49 -5.79
N ALA A 292 -5.17 1.40 -5.48
CA ALA A 292 -4.84 0.08 -5.98
C ALA A 292 -4.89 0.02 -7.52
N ALA A 293 -5.93 0.60 -8.12
CA ALA A 293 -6.09 0.64 -9.57
C ALA A 293 -5.00 1.45 -10.27
N LEU A 294 -4.61 2.60 -9.73
CA LEU A 294 -3.50 3.43 -10.21
C LEU A 294 -2.16 2.69 -10.17
N ASN A 295 -1.97 1.83 -9.18
CA ASN A 295 -0.80 0.94 -9.06
C ASN A 295 -0.91 -0.33 -9.92
N GLY A 296 -1.91 -0.42 -10.80
CA GLY A 296 -2.05 -1.51 -11.76
C GLY A 296 -2.75 -2.76 -11.22
N ASN A 297 -3.40 -2.70 -10.04
CA ASN A 297 -4.19 -3.81 -9.53
C ASN A 297 -5.41 -4.06 -10.43
N GLN A 298 -5.47 -5.24 -11.06
CA GLN A 298 -6.51 -5.57 -12.03
C GLN A 298 -7.88 -5.78 -11.40
N ASP A 299 -7.93 -6.33 -10.18
CA ASP A 299 -9.19 -6.59 -9.48
C ASP A 299 -9.83 -5.27 -9.03
N ALA A 300 -9.02 -4.33 -8.53
CA ALA A 300 -9.45 -2.97 -8.25
C ALA A 300 -10.01 -2.27 -9.50
N ASN A 301 -9.31 -2.37 -10.63
CA ASN A 301 -9.76 -1.83 -11.91
C ASN A 301 -11.12 -2.42 -12.35
N ARG A 302 -11.31 -3.73 -12.21
CA ARG A 302 -12.59 -4.40 -12.53
C ARG A 302 -13.72 -3.94 -11.62
N GLU A 303 -13.44 -3.82 -10.32
CA GLU A 303 -14.44 -3.41 -9.34
C GLU A 303 -14.87 -1.96 -9.58
N LEU A 304 -13.93 -1.04 -9.84
CA LEU A 304 -14.24 0.34 -10.25
C LEU A 304 -15.02 0.40 -11.56
N LEU A 305 -14.67 -0.42 -12.55
CA LEU A 305 -15.42 -0.49 -13.82
C LEU A 305 -16.85 -1.01 -13.62
N ALA A 306 -17.05 -1.98 -12.72
CA ALA A 306 -18.38 -2.48 -12.38
C ALA A 306 -19.21 -1.39 -11.70
N GLN A 307 -18.62 -0.65 -10.75
CA GLN A 307 -19.26 0.51 -10.11
C GLN A 307 -19.60 1.59 -11.14
N ARG A 308 -18.71 1.90 -12.08
CA ARG A 308 -18.96 2.89 -13.16
C ARG A 308 -20.07 2.45 -14.12
N LYS A 309 -20.12 1.18 -14.50
CA LYS A 309 -21.19 0.66 -15.37
C LYS A 309 -22.57 0.74 -14.73
N LEU A 310 -22.66 0.53 -13.41
CA LEU A 310 -23.92 0.74 -12.68
C LEU A 310 -24.38 2.20 -12.81
N VAL A 311 -23.47 3.16 -12.64
CA VAL A 311 -23.73 4.60 -12.83
C VAL A 311 -24.15 4.93 -14.27
N GLU A 312 -23.53 4.33 -15.29
CA GLU A 312 -23.86 4.57 -16.70
C GLU A 312 -25.23 4.02 -17.13
N THR A 313 -25.74 2.97 -16.46
CA THR A 313 -27.05 2.38 -16.77
C THR A 313 -28.24 3.14 -16.16
N GLY A 314 -28.00 4.20 -15.37
CA GLY A 314 -28.99 5.23 -15.02
C GLY A 314 -30.27 4.73 -14.36
N ARG A 315 -30.25 3.57 -13.69
CA ARG A 315 -31.48 2.96 -13.16
C ARG A 315 -32.11 3.68 -11.97
N ASN A 316 -31.47 4.71 -11.41
CA ASN A 316 -32.06 5.62 -10.42
C ASN A 316 -31.39 7.01 -10.38
N SER A 317 -30.74 7.44 -11.47
CA SER A 317 -30.00 8.71 -11.47
C SER A 317 -30.97 9.87 -11.30
N LEU A 318 -30.65 10.79 -10.40
CA LEU A 318 -31.40 12.03 -10.25
C LEU A 318 -31.50 12.71 -11.63
N ALA A 319 -32.72 12.95 -12.09
CA ALA A 319 -32.97 13.56 -13.38
C ALA A 319 -33.18 15.07 -13.20
N LEU A 320 -32.39 15.89 -13.89
CA LEU A 320 -32.62 17.32 -14.00
C LEU A 320 -33.62 17.56 -15.13
N PHE A 321 -34.84 17.98 -14.79
CA PHE A 321 -35.95 18.16 -15.74
C PHE A 321 -36.21 16.94 -16.65
N GLY A 322 -36.05 15.72 -16.11
CA GLY A 322 -36.23 14.48 -16.85
C GLY A 322 -34.98 13.98 -17.59
N ALA A 323 -33.87 14.71 -17.55
CA ALA A 323 -32.59 14.29 -18.09
C ALA A 323 -31.68 13.66 -17.01
N PRO A 324 -31.18 12.42 -17.18
CA PRO A 324 -30.27 11.77 -16.24
C PRO A 324 -29.02 12.61 -15.96
N LEU A 325 -28.72 12.89 -14.69
CA LEU A 325 -27.49 13.62 -14.34
C LEU A 325 -26.22 12.81 -14.55
N ALA A 326 -26.32 11.49 -14.47
CA ALA A 326 -25.17 10.57 -14.52
C ALA A 326 -24.45 10.52 -15.89
N THR A 327 -24.93 11.18 -16.96
CA THR A 327 -24.37 11.02 -18.32
C THR A 327 -24.48 12.21 -19.28
N GLN A 328 -24.74 13.45 -18.84
CA GLN A 328 -24.94 14.59 -19.76
C GLN A 328 -23.65 15.38 -20.04
N LYS A 329 -23.39 15.73 -21.31
CA LYS A 329 -22.35 16.69 -21.72
C LYS A 329 -22.71 18.10 -21.24
N ARG A 330 -21.71 18.90 -20.82
CA ARG A 330 -21.88 20.29 -20.36
C ARG A 330 -22.76 21.14 -21.29
N SER A 331 -22.52 21.08 -22.60
CA SER A 331 -23.29 21.83 -23.60
C SER A 331 -24.76 21.41 -23.72
N ALA A 332 -25.08 20.13 -23.48
CA ALA A 332 -26.46 19.65 -23.46
C ALA A 332 -27.18 20.17 -22.20
N LEU A 333 -26.48 20.18 -21.06
CA LEU A 333 -27.04 20.63 -19.79
C LEU A 333 -27.31 22.14 -19.76
N ARG A 334 -26.37 22.97 -20.25
CA ARG A 334 -26.58 24.42 -20.42
C ARG A 334 -27.87 24.70 -21.18
N ARG A 335 -28.08 24.00 -22.31
CA ARG A 335 -29.29 24.14 -23.13
C ARG A 335 -30.56 23.83 -22.34
N ILE A 336 -30.57 22.73 -21.57
CA ILE A 336 -31.71 22.36 -20.73
C ILE A 336 -31.95 23.43 -19.65
N LEU A 337 -30.90 23.91 -18.98
CA LEU A 337 -31.01 24.92 -17.93
C LEU A 337 -31.58 26.23 -18.46
N HIS A 338 -31.11 26.72 -19.62
CA HIS A 338 -31.69 27.90 -20.26
C HIS A 338 -33.16 27.70 -20.66
N GLN A 339 -33.52 26.54 -21.22
CA GLN A 339 -34.91 26.24 -21.59
C GLN A 339 -35.86 26.25 -20.38
N GLN A 340 -35.34 25.95 -19.20
CA GLN A 340 -36.08 25.89 -17.94
C GLN A 340 -36.04 27.22 -17.16
N GLY A 341 -35.57 28.30 -17.79
CA GLY A 341 -35.52 29.63 -17.18
C GLY A 341 -34.30 29.89 -16.29
N GLY A 342 -33.27 29.04 -16.36
CA GLY A 342 -31.97 29.29 -15.73
C GLY A 342 -31.24 30.45 -16.41
N ILE A 343 -31.10 31.56 -15.70
CA ILE A 343 -30.34 32.72 -16.17
C ILE A 343 -28.87 32.51 -15.77
N PRO A 344 -27.92 32.43 -16.71
CA PRO A 344 -26.53 32.19 -16.39
C PRO A 344 -25.95 33.40 -15.65
N LEU A 345 -25.32 33.13 -14.50
CA LEU A 345 -24.50 34.10 -13.79
C LEU A 345 -23.02 33.98 -14.22
N SER A 346 -22.56 32.75 -14.47
CA SER A 346 -21.20 32.46 -14.93
C SER A 346 -21.15 31.09 -15.63
N GLU A 347 -20.67 31.05 -16.87
CA GLU A 347 -20.51 29.81 -17.67
C GLU A 347 -19.13 29.68 -18.36
N PRO A 348 -18.01 29.75 -17.62
CA PRO A 348 -16.69 29.81 -18.24
C PRO A 348 -16.22 28.42 -18.71
N ASP A 349 -15.89 28.28 -19.99
CA ASP A 349 -15.48 27.00 -20.58
C ASP A 349 -14.24 26.37 -19.91
N GLN A 350 -13.39 27.19 -19.29
CA GLN A 350 -12.17 26.76 -18.62
C GLN A 350 -12.34 26.39 -17.14
N GLN A 351 -13.50 26.67 -16.52
CA GLN A 351 -13.76 26.25 -15.14
C GLN A 351 -14.59 24.99 -15.08
N TRP A 352 -14.55 24.37 -13.91
CA TRP A 352 -15.22 23.12 -13.57
C TRP A 352 -16.61 23.36 -12.97
N PHE A 353 -17.11 24.60 -12.96
CA PHE A 353 -18.45 24.91 -12.52
C PHE A 353 -19.13 25.95 -13.41
N ASP A 354 -20.45 25.79 -13.55
CA ASP A 354 -21.36 26.83 -14.05
C ASP A 354 -22.25 27.30 -12.88
N SER A 355 -22.66 28.57 -12.91
CA SER A 355 -23.56 29.16 -11.90
C SER A 355 -24.74 29.88 -12.56
N TYR A 356 -25.92 29.72 -11.98
CA TYR A 356 -27.18 30.23 -12.52
C TYR A 356 -28.02 30.88 -11.42
N ASP A 357 -28.84 31.85 -11.81
CA ASP A 357 -29.96 32.32 -11.00
C ASP A 357 -31.02 31.22 -10.93
N ALA A 358 -31.26 30.72 -9.73
CA ALA A 358 -32.17 29.59 -9.54
C ALA A 358 -33.63 30.00 -9.42
N ARG A 359 -33.96 31.30 -9.33
CA ARG A 359 -35.35 31.75 -9.04
C ARG A 359 -36.35 31.34 -10.13
N GLY A 360 -35.89 31.25 -11.38
CA GLY A 360 -36.70 30.78 -12.51
C GLY A 360 -36.89 29.26 -12.56
N ILE A 361 -36.00 28.50 -11.90
CA ILE A 361 -35.99 27.03 -11.89
C ILE A 361 -36.72 26.51 -10.65
N TRP A 362 -36.34 27.05 -9.50
CA TRP A 362 -36.88 26.71 -8.20
C TRP A 362 -37.12 28.02 -7.45
N ALA A 363 -38.39 28.44 -7.40
CA ALA A 363 -38.79 29.75 -6.88
C ALA A 363 -38.31 30.09 -5.45
N MET A 364 -37.83 29.11 -4.68
CA MET A 364 -37.34 29.29 -3.32
C MET A 364 -35.80 29.32 -3.22
N ALA A 365 -35.11 29.07 -4.33
CA ALA A 365 -33.65 29.08 -4.44
C ALA A 365 -33.20 30.32 -5.20
N ASP A 366 -32.05 30.89 -4.80
CA ASP A 366 -31.50 32.07 -5.46
C ASP A 366 -30.31 31.74 -6.38
N ARG A 367 -29.57 30.67 -6.09
CA ARG A 367 -28.44 30.22 -6.88
C ARG A 367 -28.46 28.71 -7.10
N LEU A 368 -28.06 28.30 -8.30
CA LEU A 368 -27.76 26.93 -8.67
C LEU A 368 -26.30 26.86 -9.13
N LEU A 369 -25.52 26.01 -8.46
CA LEU A 369 -24.15 25.67 -8.87
C LEU A 369 -24.14 24.28 -9.50
N VAL A 370 -23.42 24.14 -10.61
CA VAL A 370 -23.27 22.87 -11.35
C VAL A 370 -21.80 22.57 -11.50
N GLY A 371 -21.30 21.50 -10.87
CA GLY A 371 -19.91 21.06 -10.95
C GLY A 371 -19.69 19.96 -12.00
N TYR A 372 -18.55 19.96 -12.68
CA TYR A 372 -18.21 19.07 -13.79
C TYR A 372 -16.84 18.39 -13.65
N VAL A 373 -16.73 17.16 -14.14
CA VAL A 373 -15.46 16.45 -14.31
C VAL A 373 -14.85 16.78 -15.67
N LEU A 374 -13.78 17.59 -15.68
CA LEU A 374 -13.17 18.15 -16.90
C LEU A 374 -12.81 17.10 -17.95
N ALA A 375 -12.20 15.97 -17.54
CA ALA A 375 -11.78 14.91 -18.46
C ALA A 375 -12.94 14.22 -19.21
N SER A 376 -14.19 14.39 -18.76
CA SER A 376 -15.36 13.72 -19.32
C SER A 376 -16.55 14.63 -19.62
N GLU A 377 -16.48 15.93 -19.26
CA GLU A 377 -17.59 16.89 -19.28
C GLU A 377 -18.88 16.39 -18.61
N LYS A 378 -18.79 15.46 -17.67
CA LYS A 378 -19.91 14.90 -16.90
C LYS A 378 -20.18 15.73 -15.65
N VAL A 379 -21.43 15.76 -15.17
CA VAL A 379 -21.81 16.44 -13.92
C VAL A 379 -21.30 15.65 -12.72
N ALA A 380 -20.58 16.32 -11.83
CA ALA A 380 -20.08 15.79 -10.57
C ALA A 380 -21.01 16.13 -9.39
N ALA A 381 -21.55 17.35 -9.39
CA ALA A 381 -22.50 17.80 -8.36
C ALA A 381 -23.46 18.89 -8.85
N LEU A 382 -24.59 19.00 -8.16
CA LEU A 382 -25.51 20.14 -8.24
C LEU A 382 -25.79 20.65 -6.85
N GLN A 383 -25.79 21.97 -6.67
CA GLN A 383 -26.10 22.57 -5.39
C GLN A 383 -27.07 23.74 -5.55
N TYR A 384 -28.23 23.62 -4.92
CA TYR A 384 -29.18 24.73 -4.77
C TYR A 384 -28.91 25.46 -3.45
N ARG A 385 -28.82 26.78 -3.53
CA ARG A 385 -28.79 27.67 -2.37
C ARG A 385 -30.17 28.25 -2.13
N LEU A 386 -30.67 28.11 -0.91
CA LEU A 386 -31.91 28.75 -0.46
C LEU A 386 -31.57 29.83 0.58
N PRO A 387 -31.89 31.10 0.31
CA PRO A 387 -31.70 32.17 1.28
C PRO A 387 -32.65 31.99 2.47
N SER A 388 -32.21 32.40 3.67
CA SER A 388 -32.98 32.37 4.93
C SER A 388 -33.23 30.96 5.54
N ALA A 389 -32.16 30.21 5.81
CA ALA A 389 -32.20 28.92 6.53
C ALA A 389 -32.67 29.01 7.99
N ASP A 390 -32.78 30.21 8.55
CA ASP A 390 -33.31 30.42 9.91
C ASP A 390 -34.85 30.33 9.97
N SER A 391 -35.52 30.01 8.86
CA SER A 391 -36.94 29.70 8.86
C SER A 391 -37.15 28.20 9.09
N PRO A 392 -37.62 27.76 10.29
CA PRO A 392 -37.93 26.35 10.53
C PRO A 392 -39.01 25.82 9.58
N ALA A 393 -39.91 26.69 9.15
CA ALA A 393 -40.95 26.37 8.17
C ALA A 393 -40.38 26.05 6.78
N LEU A 394 -39.37 26.80 6.34
CA LEU A 394 -38.67 26.53 5.08
C LEU A 394 -37.97 25.17 5.14
N LEU A 395 -37.22 24.94 6.21
CA LEU A 395 -36.51 23.68 6.42
C LEU A 395 -37.47 22.48 6.43
N ALA A 396 -38.54 22.57 7.22
CA ALA A 396 -39.56 21.52 7.29
C ALA A 396 -40.15 21.23 5.90
N LYS A 397 -40.43 22.28 5.12
CA LYS A 397 -40.97 22.14 3.76
C LYS A 397 -39.99 21.48 2.79
N VAL A 398 -38.71 21.85 2.84
CA VAL A 398 -37.66 21.24 2.01
C VAL A 398 -37.47 19.77 2.39
N ARG A 399 -37.37 19.48 3.69
CA ARG A 399 -37.26 18.12 4.22
C ARG A 399 -38.46 17.26 3.81
N GLN A 400 -39.68 17.75 4.00
CA GLN A 400 -40.90 17.03 3.63
C GLN A 400 -40.93 16.72 2.13
N ARG A 401 -40.48 17.63 1.26
CA ARG A 401 -40.41 17.39 -0.19
C ARG A 401 -39.38 16.32 -0.55
N LEU A 402 -38.20 16.34 0.09
CA LEU A 402 -37.19 15.32 -0.11
C LEU A 402 -37.68 13.96 0.39
N GLN A 403 -38.32 13.91 1.55
CA GLN A 403 -38.91 12.69 2.11
C GLN A 403 -40.02 12.12 1.23
N ALA A 404 -40.94 12.97 0.76
CA ALA A 404 -42.03 12.54 -0.11
C ALA A 404 -41.53 11.93 -1.44
N ARG A 405 -40.35 12.36 -1.91
CA ARG A 405 -39.78 11.91 -3.17
C ARG A 405 -38.80 10.74 -3.03
N HIS A 406 -38.02 10.71 -1.97
CA HIS A 406 -36.88 9.80 -1.81
C HIS A 406 -36.99 8.88 -0.58
N GLY A 407 -38.06 8.99 0.19
CA GLY A 407 -38.23 8.29 1.47
C GLY A 407 -37.47 8.96 2.62
N GLU A 408 -37.43 8.30 3.77
CA GLU A 408 -36.71 8.82 4.92
C GLU A 408 -35.19 8.87 4.66
N PRO A 409 -34.48 9.89 5.20
CA PRO A 409 -33.04 9.99 5.04
C PRO A 409 -32.31 8.82 5.71
N ASN A 410 -31.23 8.35 5.08
CA ASN A 410 -30.35 7.32 5.62
C ASN A 410 -29.58 7.81 6.87
N ARG A 411 -29.33 9.12 6.97
CA ARG A 411 -28.81 9.77 8.18
C ARG A 411 -29.63 11.02 8.51
N ASP A 412 -30.07 11.08 9.76
CA ASP A 412 -30.82 12.21 10.33
C ASP A 412 -30.15 12.62 11.64
N GLY A 413 -29.61 13.83 11.72
CA GLY A 413 -29.03 14.31 12.97
C GLY A 413 -28.28 15.64 12.88
N THR A 414 -28.12 16.28 14.04
CA THR A 414 -27.18 17.38 14.27
C THR A 414 -25.78 16.80 14.51
N GLN A 415 -25.02 16.52 13.44
CA GLN A 415 -23.58 16.24 13.57
C GLN A 415 -22.76 17.52 13.45
N VAL A 416 -21.69 17.60 14.25
CA VAL A 416 -20.75 18.72 14.35
C VAL A 416 -19.83 18.72 13.11
N LEU A 417 -20.38 19.17 11.99
CA LEU A 417 -19.62 19.79 10.91
C LEU A 417 -20.33 21.11 10.62
N ILE A 418 -19.97 22.11 11.43
CA ILE A 418 -20.30 23.54 11.29
C ILE A 418 -21.81 23.80 11.17
N ASP A 419 -22.44 23.98 12.34
CA ASP A 419 -23.76 24.58 12.55
C ASP A 419 -24.96 24.04 11.75
N GLY A 420 -25.57 22.99 12.31
CA GLY A 420 -27.02 22.91 12.40
C GLY A 420 -27.74 22.41 11.16
N ILE A 421 -28.02 21.10 11.15
CA ILE A 421 -28.86 20.31 10.23
C ILE A 421 -28.05 19.61 9.13
N TYR A 422 -28.01 18.27 9.22
CA TYR A 422 -27.47 17.37 8.22
C TYR A 422 -28.47 16.23 7.99
N ASN A 423 -29.10 16.23 6.81
CA ASN A 423 -29.91 15.10 6.35
C ASN A 423 -29.31 14.53 5.07
N GLU A 424 -29.08 13.22 5.07
CA GLU A 424 -28.45 12.53 3.95
C GLU A 424 -29.36 11.44 3.42
N TRP A 425 -29.60 11.48 2.10
CA TRP A 425 -30.21 10.39 1.35
C TRP A 425 -29.14 9.76 0.47
N GLN A 426 -28.85 8.49 0.74
CA GLN A 426 -28.00 7.66 -0.08
C GLN A 426 -28.88 6.92 -1.09
N LEU A 427 -28.80 7.33 -2.36
CA LEU A 427 -29.41 6.63 -3.47
C LEU A 427 -28.36 5.70 -4.12
N GLU A 428 -28.82 4.90 -5.08
CA GLU A 428 -27.99 3.87 -5.74
C GLU A 428 -26.75 4.45 -6.44
N ASP A 429 -26.86 5.63 -7.05
CA ASP A 429 -25.79 6.29 -7.83
C ASP A 429 -25.53 7.74 -7.43
N THR A 430 -26.30 8.27 -6.48
CA THR A 430 -26.32 9.68 -6.11
C THR A 430 -26.47 9.83 -4.60
N ARG A 431 -25.82 10.83 -4.01
CA ARG A 431 -26.06 11.25 -2.63
C ARG A 431 -26.75 12.61 -2.60
N ILE A 432 -27.77 12.75 -1.78
CA ILE A 432 -28.43 14.04 -1.49
C ILE A 432 -28.05 14.46 -0.08
N VAL A 433 -27.51 15.67 0.06
CA VAL A 433 -27.21 16.27 1.36
C VAL A 433 -27.98 17.57 1.50
N LEU A 434 -28.81 17.63 2.53
CA LEU A 434 -29.38 18.86 3.03
C LEU A 434 -28.50 19.36 4.18
N SER A 435 -27.93 20.55 4.02
CA SER A 435 -26.99 21.13 5.00
C SER A 435 -27.24 22.62 5.17
N LYS A 436 -26.91 23.16 6.35
CA LYS A 436 -26.86 24.59 6.59
C LYS A 436 -25.42 25.08 6.45
N GLY A 437 -25.24 26.22 5.78
CA GLY A 437 -23.94 26.88 5.67
C GLY A 437 -23.80 28.11 6.56
N PRO A 438 -22.59 28.71 6.58
CA PRO A 438 -22.19 29.73 7.55
C PRO A 438 -23.01 31.03 7.46
N GLU A 439 -23.59 31.35 6.31
CA GLU A 439 -24.40 32.56 6.11
C GLU A 439 -25.90 32.35 6.40
N HIS A 440 -26.25 31.36 7.23
CA HIS A 440 -27.64 30.95 7.43
C HIS A 440 -28.34 30.62 6.10
N SER A 441 -27.60 30.06 5.15
CA SER A 441 -28.13 29.55 3.88
C SER A 441 -28.36 28.06 3.97
N LEU A 442 -29.42 27.56 3.33
CA LEU A 442 -29.73 26.15 3.29
C LEU A 442 -29.29 25.62 1.92
N PHE A 443 -28.54 24.54 1.92
CA PHE A 443 -28.00 23.91 0.73
C PHE A 443 -28.62 22.55 0.51
N VAL A 444 -29.16 22.34 -0.69
CA VAL A 444 -29.54 21.01 -1.18
C VAL A 444 -28.52 20.62 -2.23
N SER A 445 -27.65 19.68 -1.87
CA SER A 445 -26.54 19.24 -2.70
C SER A 445 -26.77 17.81 -3.19
N TYR A 446 -26.54 17.59 -4.47
CA TYR A 446 -26.61 16.30 -5.13
C TYR A 446 -25.21 15.93 -5.64
N TYR A 447 -24.73 14.73 -5.32
CA TYR A 447 -23.37 14.28 -5.65
C TYR A 447 -23.39 12.94 -6.37
N VAL A 448 -22.52 12.79 -7.36
CA VAL A 448 -22.21 11.50 -7.98
C VAL A 448 -20.82 11.06 -7.51
N GLU A 449 -20.75 10.08 -6.61
CA GLU A 449 -19.57 9.81 -5.76
C GLU A 449 -18.27 9.41 -6.50
N PRO A 450 -18.26 8.71 -7.65
CA PRO A 450 -17.01 8.55 -8.40
C PRO A 450 -16.59 9.83 -9.14
N ALA A 451 -17.56 10.66 -9.55
CA ALA A 451 -17.31 11.86 -10.36
C ALA A 451 -16.84 13.04 -9.49
N TRP A 452 -17.47 13.23 -8.32
CA TRP A 452 -17.11 14.28 -7.37
C TRP A 452 -15.68 14.11 -6.83
N SER A 453 -15.32 12.90 -6.40
CA SER A 453 -13.97 12.59 -5.93
C SER A 453 -12.92 12.86 -7.01
N ALA A 454 -13.15 12.41 -8.25
CA ALA A 454 -12.25 12.67 -9.37
C ALA A 454 -12.09 14.16 -9.68
N MET A 455 -13.17 14.95 -9.60
CA MET A 455 -13.12 16.40 -9.78
C MET A 455 -12.25 17.07 -8.70
N LEU A 456 -12.43 16.68 -7.44
CA LEU A 456 -11.65 17.20 -6.32
C LEU A 456 -10.16 16.85 -6.44
N SER A 457 -9.84 15.59 -6.75
CA SER A 457 -8.46 15.14 -6.97
C SER A 457 -7.75 15.93 -8.08
N GLU A 458 -8.45 16.20 -9.19
CA GLU A 458 -7.89 16.98 -10.30
C GLU A 458 -7.65 18.46 -9.91
N GLN A 459 -8.51 19.06 -9.09
CA GLN A 459 -8.29 20.42 -8.58
C GLN A 459 -7.07 20.51 -7.69
N LEU A 460 -6.95 19.58 -6.73
CA LEU A 460 -5.81 19.53 -5.82
C LEU A 460 -4.50 19.35 -6.61
N ARG A 461 -4.51 18.46 -7.61
CA ARG A 461 -3.38 18.27 -8.55
C ARG A 461 -2.99 19.56 -9.27
N GLN A 462 -3.95 20.32 -9.80
CA GLN A 462 -3.67 21.58 -10.51
C GLN A 462 -3.17 22.70 -9.60
N ARG A 463 -3.58 22.71 -8.32
CA ARG A 463 -3.11 23.67 -7.33
C ARG A 463 -1.72 23.33 -6.75
N ASN A 464 -1.10 22.22 -7.17
CA ASN A 464 0.10 21.65 -6.54
C ASN A 464 -0.07 21.43 -5.03
N GLU A 465 -1.31 21.20 -4.58
CA GLU A 465 -1.62 20.90 -3.20
C GLU A 465 -1.70 19.37 -3.07
N ALA A 466 -0.96 18.80 -2.11
CA ALA A 466 -1.18 17.40 -1.74
C ALA A 466 -2.65 17.23 -1.31
N PRO A 467 -3.27 16.04 -1.51
CA PRO A 467 -4.57 15.76 -0.92
C PRO A 467 -4.40 15.70 0.59
N VAL A 468 -4.55 16.84 1.27
CA VAL A 468 -4.45 16.91 2.71
C VAL A 468 -5.76 16.36 3.27
N GLY A 469 -5.67 15.22 3.96
CA GLY A 469 -6.70 14.75 4.86
C GLY A 469 -6.90 15.77 5.99
N LYS A 470 -7.77 16.76 5.76
CA LYS A 470 -8.61 17.49 6.72
C LYS A 470 -9.30 18.65 6.00
N ALA A 471 -10.63 18.63 6.03
CA ALA A 471 -11.57 19.75 5.87
C ALA A 471 -11.17 20.86 4.88
N LEU A 472 -11.81 20.85 3.71
CA LEU A 472 -11.97 22.05 2.89
C LEU A 472 -13.44 22.13 2.45
N VAL A 473 -14.26 22.58 3.41
CA VAL A 473 -15.31 23.55 3.12
C VAL A 473 -14.56 24.84 2.81
N GLU A 474 -14.41 25.15 1.53
CA GLU A 474 -14.29 26.51 1.00
C GLU A 474 -14.17 26.40 -0.52
N VAL A 475 -15.32 26.41 -1.19
CA VAL A 475 -15.39 26.93 -2.56
C VAL A 475 -16.63 27.82 -2.61
N TYR A 476 -16.35 29.10 -2.85
CA TYR A 476 -17.19 30.31 -2.79
C TYR A 476 -18.62 30.24 -3.34
#